data_AF-A0A2J7ZR28-F1
#
_entry.id   AF-A0A2J7ZR28-F1
#
_cell.length_a   1.000
_cell.length_b   1.000
_cell.length_c   1.000
_cell.angle_alpha   90.00
_cell.angle_beta   90.00
_cell.angle_gamma   90.00
#
_symmetry.space_group_name_H-M   'P 1'
#
loop_
_entity.id
_entity.type
_entity.pdbx_description
1 polymer ?
#
loop_
_entity_poly.entity_id
_entity_poly.type
_entity_poly.pdbx_seq_one_letter_code
_entity_poly.pdbx_strand_id
1 'polypeptide(L)'
;MKLAPITFTDVFILCMMAIILFMYIRRYYGEVEYMTSTVDGKDYLVRKMPDSQEAADRLAQLNKQLSTLIQHMAAKYGDNPDVVRLSQKFNPEAVSEGGMENGYTSYSINKGERIVMCIRQRDGTFVDPNVLIYVAVHELGHIMTTDVGHTPAFWSNFRFLLREAIEIGLYNHVDFGTKPSDYCGIKITSSVL
;
A
#
# COMPACT_ATOMS: atom_id res chain seq x y z
N MET A 1 24.21 39.88 28.61
CA MET A 1 24.32 39.79 27.13
C MET A 1 23.09 40.50 26.55
N LYS A 2 23.23 41.67 25.90
CA LYS A 2 22.09 42.37 25.29
C LYS A 2 21.79 41.71 23.95
N LEU A 3 20.54 41.28 23.74
CA LEU A 3 20.07 40.80 22.44
C LEU A 3 20.21 41.93 21.42
N ALA A 4 20.69 41.61 20.22
CA ALA A 4 20.72 42.54 19.11
C ALA A 4 19.29 43.04 18.79
N PRO A 5 19.10 44.31 18.39
CA PRO A 5 17.79 44.82 18.04
C PRO A 5 17.25 44.08 16.82
N ILE A 6 15.99 43.64 16.92
CA ILE A 6 15.29 42.99 15.79
C ILE A 6 15.13 44.02 14.68
N THR A 7 15.68 43.71 13.51
CA THR A 7 15.59 44.56 12.33
C THR A 7 14.38 44.21 11.49
N PHE A 8 13.98 45.12 10.59
CA PHE A 8 12.94 44.84 9.59
C PHE A 8 13.29 43.60 8.75
N THR A 9 14.57 43.42 8.42
CA THR A 9 15.06 42.24 7.69
C THR A 9 14.84 40.95 8.47
N ASP A 10 15.02 40.95 9.80
CA ASP A 10 14.77 39.77 10.63
C ASP A 10 13.29 39.39 10.64
N VAL A 11 12.40 40.39 10.75
CA VAL A 11 10.94 40.17 10.67
C VAL A 11 10.55 39.63 9.30
N PHE A 12 11.10 40.19 8.22
CA PHE A 12 10.81 39.74 6.86
C PHE A 12 11.25 38.28 6.62
N ILE A 13 12.45 37.90 7.08
CA ILE A 13 12.97 36.53 6.96
C ILE A 13 12.11 35.56 7.78
N LEU A 14 11.73 35.93 9.02
CA LEU A 14 10.84 35.10 9.86
C LEU A 14 9.46 34.89 9.21
N CYS A 15 8.87 35.93 8.63
CA CYS A 15 7.61 35.81 7.89
C CYS A 15 7.75 34.90 6.66
N MET A 16 8.84 35.03 5.89
CA MET A 16 9.09 34.18 4.73
C MET A 16 9.25 32.71 5.13
N MET A 17 10.01 32.42 6.19
CA MET A 17 10.16 31.06 6.72
C MET A 17 8.81 30.49 7.20
N ALA A 18 7.99 31.30 7.88
CA ALA A 18 6.67 30.89 8.32
C ALA A 18 5.73 30.56 7.14
N ILE A 19 5.77 31.34 6.06
CA ILE A 19 4.98 31.07 4.84
C ILE A 19 5.44 29.77 4.16
N ILE A 20 6.75 29.57 4.00
CA ILE A 20 7.30 28.34 3.41
C ILE A 20 6.90 27.12 4.26
N LEU A 21 7.05 27.22 5.59
CA LEU A 21 6.64 26.16 6.51
C LEU A 21 5.14 25.89 6.42
N PHE A 22 4.30 26.93 6.37
CA PHE A 22 2.85 26.80 6.23
C PHE A 22 2.48 26.13 4.90
N MET A 23 3.09 26.54 3.79
CA MET A 23 2.87 25.91 2.48
C MET A 23 3.31 24.45 2.47
N TYR A 24 4.45 24.14 3.10
CA TYR A 24 4.95 22.77 3.23
C TYR A 24 3.99 21.89 4.04
N ILE A 25 3.54 22.35 5.21
CA ILE A 25 2.56 21.63 6.04
C ILE A 25 1.25 21.44 5.26
N ARG A 26 0.74 22.48 4.61
CA ARG A 26 -0.50 22.39 3.84
C ARG A 26 -0.41 21.40 2.68
N ARG A 27 0.75 21.35 1.99
CA ARG A 27 0.99 20.33 0.95
C ARG A 27 1.00 18.93 1.56
N TYR A 28 1.78 18.73 2.61
CA TYR A 28 1.95 17.42 3.24
C TYR A 28 0.64 16.80 3.77
N TYR A 29 -0.22 17.59 4.42
CA TYR A 29 -1.48 17.11 4.98
C TYR A 29 -2.70 17.28 4.04
N GLY A 30 -2.53 17.94 2.90
CA GLY A 30 -3.65 18.25 1.99
C GLY A 30 -3.95 17.16 0.95
N GLU A 31 -3.08 16.16 0.82
CA GLU A 31 -3.12 15.19 -0.29
C GLU A 31 -3.96 13.95 -0.01
N VAL A 32 -4.31 13.69 1.26
CA VAL A 32 -5.08 12.52 1.68
C VAL A 32 -6.25 12.92 2.57
N GLU A 33 -7.28 12.09 2.58
CA GLU A 33 -8.45 12.20 3.43
C GLU A 33 -8.94 10.82 3.86
N TYR A 34 -9.63 10.74 4.99
CA TYR A 34 -10.35 9.54 5.37
C TYR A 34 -11.69 9.50 4.64
N MET A 35 -12.03 8.35 4.08
CA MET A 35 -13.29 8.10 3.41
C MET A 35 -13.87 6.77 3.88
N THR A 36 -15.13 6.79 4.30
CA THR A 36 -15.85 5.59 4.72
C THR A 36 -16.27 4.79 3.49
N SER A 37 -15.86 3.52 3.42
CA SER A 37 -16.26 2.65 2.31
C SER A 37 -17.73 2.25 2.41
N THR A 38 -18.42 2.23 1.28
CA THR A 38 -19.77 1.66 1.15
C THR A 38 -19.79 0.14 1.13
N VAL A 39 -18.63 -0.52 0.97
CA VAL A 39 -18.49 -1.98 0.87
C VAL A 39 -18.48 -2.64 2.25
N ASP A 40 -17.79 -2.05 3.23
CA ASP A 40 -17.64 -2.63 4.57
C ASP A 40 -17.88 -1.64 5.72
N GLY A 41 -18.16 -0.36 5.43
CA GLY A 41 -18.42 0.67 6.43
C GLY A 41 -17.19 1.14 7.21
N LYS A 42 -15.97 0.78 6.79
CA LYS A 42 -14.72 1.19 7.45
C LYS A 42 -14.12 2.44 6.82
N ASP A 43 -13.34 3.17 7.59
CA ASP A 43 -12.61 4.34 7.11
C ASP A 43 -11.27 3.92 6.49
N TYR A 44 -11.04 4.34 5.25
CA TYR A 44 -9.79 4.16 4.54
C TYR A 44 -9.12 5.50 4.30
N LEU A 45 -7.80 5.57 4.54
CA LEU A 45 -7.01 6.74 4.16
C LEU A 45 -6.73 6.67 2.66
N VAL A 46 -7.31 7.60 1.91
CA VAL A 46 -7.25 7.69 0.44
C VAL A 46 -6.75 9.04 -0.01
N ARG A 47 -6.35 9.16 -1.27
CA ARG A 47 -5.99 10.43 -1.88
C ARG A 47 -7.23 11.32 -2.00
N LYS A 48 -7.05 12.60 -1.68
CA LYS A 48 -8.10 13.62 -1.81
C LYS A 48 -8.33 13.96 -3.29
N MET A 49 -9.24 13.23 -3.92
CA MET A 49 -9.61 13.34 -5.33
C MET A 49 -11.14 13.20 -5.50
N PRO A 50 -11.72 13.66 -6.63
CA PRO A 50 -13.17 13.57 -6.85
C PRO A 50 -13.76 12.14 -6.75
N ASP A 51 -12.92 11.12 -6.92
CA ASP A 51 -13.23 9.69 -6.87
C ASP A 51 -12.69 8.99 -5.61
N SER A 52 -12.50 9.73 -4.50
CA SER A 52 -12.03 9.17 -3.22
C SER A 52 -12.97 8.09 -2.64
N GLN A 53 -14.27 8.17 -2.91
CA GLN A 53 -15.22 7.11 -2.55
C GLN A 53 -14.91 5.79 -3.26
N GLU A 54 -14.63 5.84 -4.56
CA GLU A 54 -14.29 4.64 -5.34
C GLU A 54 -12.94 4.05 -4.88
N ALA A 55 -11.98 4.91 -4.52
CA ALA A 55 -10.72 4.49 -3.93
C ALA A 55 -10.92 3.71 -2.62
N ALA A 56 -11.77 4.21 -1.72
CA ALA A 56 -12.07 3.55 -0.45
C ALA A 56 -12.74 2.19 -0.67
N ASP A 57 -13.71 2.11 -1.60
CA ASP A 57 -14.41 0.88 -1.93
C ASP A 57 -13.49 -0.18 -2.56
N ARG A 58 -12.53 0.24 -3.39
CA ARG A 58 -11.52 -0.65 -3.96
C ARG A 58 -10.56 -1.18 -2.89
N LEU A 59 -10.14 -0.34 -1.94
CA LEU A 59 -9.31 -0.78 -0.81
C LEU A 59 -10.07 -1.74 0.09
N ALA A 60 -11.35 -1.49 0.37
CA ALA A 60 -12.20 -2.38 1.14
C ALA A 60 -12.34 -3.75 0.47
N GLN A 61 -12.61 -3.77 -0.83
CA GLN A 61 -12.67 -5.02 -1.60
C GLN A 61 -11.33 -5.77 -1.56
N LEU A 62 -10.21 -5.08 -1.77
CA LEU A 62 -8.87 -5.67 -1.70
C LEU A 62 -8.60 -6.24 -0.29
N ASN A 63 -8.89 -5.48 0.76
CA ASN A 63 -8.70 -5.88 2.15
C ASN A 63 -9.50 -7.13 2.51
N LYS A 64 -10.75 -7.22 2.03
CA LYS A 64 -11.58 -8.42 2.17
C LYS A 64 -10.95 -9.63 1.50
N GLN A 65 -10.42 -9.46 0.28
CA GLN A 65 -9.73 -10.54 -0.45
C GLN A 65 -8.46 -11.00 0.26
N LEU A 66 -7.63 -10.07 0.76
CA LEU A 66 -6.43 -10.40 1.54
C LEU A 66 -6.77 -11.13 2.83
N SER A 67 -7.78 -10.64 3.56
CA SER A 67 -8.28 -11.30 4.77
C SER A 67 -8.76 -12.72 4.49
N THR A 68 -9.45 -12.92 3.36
CA THR A 68 -9.93 -14.24 2.93
C THR A 68 -8.77 -15.17 2.64
N LEU A 69 -7.74 -14.69 1.92
CA LEU A 69 -6.53 -15.47 1.65
C LEU A 69 -5.81 -15.87 2.94
N ILE A 70 -5.64 -14.93 3.88
CA ILE A 70 -4.94 -15.20 5.14
C ILE A 70 -5.72 -16.22 5.99
N GLN A 71 -7.04 -16.12 6.03
CA GLN A 71 -7.90 -17.09 6.72
C GLN A 71 -7.80 -18.48 6.08
N HIS A 72 -7.81 -18.56 4.75
CA HIS A 72 -7.60 -19.82 4.02
C HIS A 72 -6.24 -20.44 4.34
N MET A 73 -5.17 -19.62 4.31
CA MET A 73 -3.82 -20.07 4.67
C MET A 73 -3.77 -20.60 6.09
N ALA A 74 -4.33 -19.86 7.06
CA ALA A 74 -4.35 -20.27 8.47
C ALA A 74 -5.14 -21.56 8.69
N ALA A 75 -6.26 -21.75 7.98
CA ALA A 75 -7.07 -22.96 8.07
C ALA A 75 -6.36 -24.20 7.49
N LYS A 76 -5.65 -24.05 6.36
CA LYS A 76 -5.00 -25.16 5.65
C LYS A 76 -3.59 -25.46 6.17
N TYR A 77 -2.89 -24.46 6.72
CA TYR A 77 -1.47 -24.50 7.08
C TYR A 77 -1.17 -23.89 8.44
N GLY A 78 -2.09 -24.01 9.41
CA GLY A 78 -1.99 -23.38 10.73
C GLY A 78 -0.75 -23.76 11.54
N ASP A 79 -0.10 -24.89 11.25
CA ASP A 79 1.14 -25.31 11.91
C ASP A 79 2.42 -24.74 11.24
N ASN A 80 2.29 -24.10 10.08
CA ASN A 80 3.41 -23.48 9.38
C ASN A 80 3.78 -22.15 10.06
N PRO A 81 5.01 -22.00 10.60
CA PRO A 81 5.41 -20.80 11.33
C PRO A 81 5.35 -19.51 10.48
N ASP A 82 5.53 -19.61 9.16
CA ASP A 82 5.43 -18.48 8.26
C ASP A 82 3.98 -18.00 8.13
N VAL A 83 3.04 -18.94 8.05
CA VAL A 83 1.60 -18.66 7.99
C VAL A 83 1.09 -18.09 9.31
N VAL A 84 1.49 -18.68 10.44
CA VAL A 84 1.16 -18.16 11.78
C VAL A 84 1.59 -16.70 11.91
N ARG A 85 2.82 -16.40 11.48
CA ARG A 85 3.32 -15.02 11.48
C ARG A 85 2.51 -14.11 10.57
N LEU A 86 2.19 -14.54 9.36
CA LEU A 86 1.36 -13.76 8.43
C LEU A 86 0.03 -13.37 9.10
N SER A 87 -0.66 -14.35 9.69
CA SER A 87 -1.94 -14.15 10.38
C SER A 87 -1.83 -13.25 11.61
N GLN A 88 -0.73 -13.34 12.36
CA GLN A 88 -0.51 -12.52 13.55
C GLN A 88 -0.13 -11.07 13.24
N LYS A 89 0.56 -10.84 12.11
CA LYS A 89 1.12 -9.52 11.79
C LYS A 89 0.28 -8.68 10.85
N PHE A 90 -0.56 -9.31 10.01
CA PHE A 90 -1.44 -8.56 9.13
C PHE A 90 -2.49 -7.80 9.94
N ASN A 91 -2.54 -6.48 9.77
CA ASN A 91 -3.58 -5.63 10.35
C ASN A 91 -4.61 -5.21 9.27
N PRO A 92 -5.83 -5.79 9.26
CA PRO A 92 -6.86 -5.43 8.29
C PRO A 92 -7.37 -4.00 8.45
N GLU A 93 -7.14 -3.34 9.59
CA GLU A 93 -7.56 -1.96 9.82
C GLU A 93 -6.54 -0.93 9.31
N ALA A 94 -5.43 -1.38 8.73
CA ALA A 94 -4.32 -0.52 8.32
C ALA A 94 -3.91 -0.73 6.86
N VAL A 95 -4.89 -0.80 5.97
CA VAL A 95 -4.68 -0.75 4.52
C VAL A 95 -5.04 0.66 4.02
N SER A 96 -4.16 1.31 3.28
CA SER A 96 -4.37 2.69 2.80
C SER A 96 -3.84 2.90 1.39
N GLU A 97 -4.27 3.99 0.74
CA GLU A 97 -3.71 4.43 -0.53
C GLU A 97 -2.35 5.11 -0.34
N GLY A 98 -1.41 4.85 -1.26
CA GLY A 98 -0.13 5.54 -1.35
C GLY A 98 -0.19 6.84 -2.17
N GLY A 99 0.57 7.85 -1.75
CA GLY A 99 0.78 9.07 -2.53
C GLY A 99 1.76 8.89 -3.70
N MET A 100 1.64 9.71 -4.74
CA MET A 100 2.48 9.60 -5.95
C MET A 100 3.92 10.11 -5.76
N GLU A 101 4.21 10.90 -4.72
CA GLU A 101 5.50 11.58 -4.55
C GLU A 101 6.61 10.67 -3.98
N ASN A 102 6.26 9.57 -3.33
CA ASN A 102 7.22 8.81 -2.53
C ASN A 102 8.15 7.90 -3.34
N GLY A 103 8.02 7.82 -4.67
CA GLY A 103 8.85 6.95 -5.54
C GLY A 103 8.64 5.45 -5.34
N TYR A 104 7.99 5.02 -4.26
CA TYR A 104 7.55 3.67 -3.99
C TYR A 104 6.15 3.43 -4.56
N THR A 105 5.91 2.24 -5.08
CA THR A 105 4.62 1.84 -5.63
C THR A 105 3.71 1.26 -4.54
N SER A 106 4.10 0.17 -3.88
CA SER A 106 3.45 -0.32 -2.66
C SER A 106 4.50 -0.76 -1.66
N TYR A 107 4.13 -0.77 -0.38
CA TYR A 107 5.01 -1.22 0.69
C TYR A 107 4.22 -1.57 1.95
N SER A 108 4.82 -2.45 2.76
CA SER A 108 4.39 -2.74 4.13
C SER A 108 5.30 -2.05 5.15
N ILE A 109 4.71 -1.52 6.22
CA ILE A 109 5.41 -0.90 7.36
C ILE A 109 5.46 -1.91 8.49
N ASN A 110 6.62 -2.01 9.16
CA ASN A 110 6.83 -2.84 10.36
C ASN A 110 6.32 -4.29 10.22
N LYS A 111 6.52 -4.90 9.05
CA LYS A 111 6.10 -6.28 8.74
C LYS A 111 4.59 -6.51 8.91
N GLY A 112 3.74 -5.55 8.54
CA GLY A 112 2.28 -5.76 8.43
C GLY A 112 1.42 -4.87 9.31
N GLU A 113 2.04 -4.00 10.13
CA GLU A 113 1.32 -3.00 10.93
C GLU A 113 0.48 -2.07 10.04
N ARG A 114 1.00 -1.73 8.86
CA ARG A 114 0.29 -1.01 7.80
C ARG A 114 0.72 -1.50 6.43
N ILE A 115 -0.22 -1.59 5.50
CA ILE A 115 0.05 -1.81 4.07
C ILE A 115 -0.40 -0.57 3.30
N VAL A 116 0.52 0.01 2.54
CA VAL A 116 0.24 1.16 1.67
C VAL A 116 0.23 0.68 0.23
N MET A 117 -0.92 0.81 -0.42
CA MET A 117 -1.15 0.35 -1.79
C MET A 117 -1.24 1.52 -2.76
N CYS A 118 -0.43 1.55 -3.81
CA CYS A 118 -0.73 2.40 -4.97
C CYS A 118 -1.83 1.75 -5.79
N ILE A 119 -3.04 2.26 -5.65
CA ILE A 119 -4.24 1.78 -6.37
C ILE A 119 -4.50 2.53 -7.67
N ARG A 120 -3.62 3.47 -8.04
CA ARG A 120 -3.74 4.31 -9.24
C ARG A 120 -2.50 4.25 -10.13
N GLN A 121 -2.70 4.45 -11.42
CA GLN A 121 -1.64 4.78 -12.37
C GLN A 121 -1.22 6.25 -12.22
N ARG A 122 -0.12 6.64 -12.86
CA ARG A 122 0.38 8.03 -12.83
C ARG A 122 -0.57 9.04 -13.47
N ASP A 123 -1.42 8.60 -14.39
CA ASP A 123 -2.46 9.43 -15.01
C ASP A 123 -3.72 9.58 -14.13
N GLY A 124 -3.75 8.94 -12.96
CA GLY A 124 -4.84 9.00 -11.99
C GLY A 124 -5.88 7.89 -12.14
N THR A 125 -5.85 7.12 -13.23
CA THR A 125 -6.76 5.98 -13.44
C THR A 125 -6.49 4.86 -12.44
N PHE A 126 -7.51 4.08 -12.08
CA PHE A 126 -7.33 2.94 -11.17
C PHE A 126 -6.56 1.80 -11.83
N VAL A 127 -5.72 1.14 -11.05
CA VAL A 127 -5.01 -0.08 -11.46
C VAL A 127 -6.01 -1.23 -11.67
N ASP A 128 -5.71 -2.11 -12.62
CA ASP A 128 -6.46 -3.34 -12.83
C ASP A 128 -6.57 -4.16 -11.53
N PRO A 129 -7.78 -4.61 -11.12
CA PRO A 129 -7.96 -5.33 -9.86
C PRO A 129 -7.13 -6.61 -9.74
N ASN A 130 -6.92 -7.33 -10.85
CA ASN A 130 -6.13 -8.57 -10.83
C ASN A 130 -4.64 -8.26 -10.62
N VAL A 131 -4.14 -7.16 -11.21
CA VAL A 131 -2.79 -6.64 -10.94
C VAL A 131 -2.66 -6.19 -9.48
N LEU A 132 -3.68 -5.52 -8.92
CA LEU A 132 -3.65 -5.11 -7.51
C LEU A 132 -3.55 -6.30 -6.56
N ILE A 133 -4.26 -7.40 -6.82
CA ILE A 133 -4.17 -8.61 -6.01
C ILE A 133 -2.75 -9.20 -6.09
N TYR A 134 -2.15 -9.27 -7.29
CA TYR A 134 -0.78 -9.74 -7.45
C TYR A 134 0.22 -8.95 -6.59
N VAL A 135 0.13 -7.61 -6.62
CA VAL A 135 1.00 -6.74 -5.82
C VAL A 135 0.67 -6.81 -4.33
N ALA A 136 -0.59 -6.89 -3.95
CA ALA A 136 -0.94 -7.01 -2.53
C ALA A 136 -0.47 -8.35 -1.94
N VAL A 137 -0.54 -9.43 -2.72
CA VAL A 137 0.03 -10.73 -2.33
C VAL A 137 1.56 -10.69 -2.23
N HIS A 138 2.23 -9.86 -3.04
CA HIS A 138 3.67 -9.56 -2.88
C HIS A 138 3.96 -8.94 -1.50
N GLU A 139 3.16 -7.95 -1.09
CA GLU A 139 3.30 -7.34 0.24
C GLU A 139 3.01 -8.33 1.38
N LEU A 140 2.02 -9.21 1.23
CA LEU A 140 1.82 -10.32 2.18
C LEU A 140 3.03 -11.26 2.24
N GLY A 141 3.72 -11.50 1.12
CA GLY A 141 4.98 -12.23 1.08
C GLY A 141 6.06 -11.58 1.96
N HIS A 142 6.16 -10.24 1.95
CA HIS A 142 7.09 -9.52 2.82
C HIS A 142 6.76 -9.64 4.31
N ILE A 143 5.46 -9.72 4.65
CA ILE A 143 4.96 -9.94 6.01
C ILE A 143 5.24 -11.38 6.48
N MET A 144 5.02 -12.35 5.58
CA MET A 144 5.19 -13.78 5.82
C MET A 144 6.66 -14.20 6.01
N THR A 145 7.63 -13.42 5.50
CA THR A 145 9.07 -13.73 5.55
C THR A 145 9.81 -12.99 6.68
N THR A 146 10.78 -13.66 7.33
CA THR A 146 11.65 -13.05 8.38
C THR A 146 12.49 -11.94 7.80
N ASP A 147 13.18 -12.27 6.72
CA ASP A 147 14.25 -11.48 6.14
C ASP A 147 13.69 -10.24 5.44
N VAL A 148 14.56 -9.26 5.26
CA VAL A 148 14.24 -8.04 4.50
C VAL A 148 14.69 -8.23 3.06
N GLY A 149 13.88 -7.76 2.11
CA GLY A 149 14.14 -7.85 0.68
C GLY A 149 13.59 -9.13 0.03
N HIS A 150 13.97 -9.32 -1.23
CA HIS A 150 13.47 -10.39 -2.09
C HIS A 150 14.37 -11.63 -2.04
N THR A 151 14.54 -12.21 -0.84
CA THR A 151 15.35 -13.42 -0.62
C THR A 151 14.69 -14.68 -1.23
N PRO A 152 15.40 -15.82 -1.36
CA PRO A 152 14.77 -17.07 -1.78
C PRO A 152 13.57 -17.47 -0.92
N ALA A 153 13.62 -17.20 0.40
CA ALA A 153 12.50 -17.42 1.31
C ALA A 153 11.29 -16.54 0.97
N PHE A 154 11.52 -15.25 0.69
CA PHE A 154 10.47 -14.36 0.20
C PHE A 154 9.82 -14.89 -1.08
N TRP A 155 10.61 -15.27 -2.09
CA TRP A 155 10.05 -15.75 -3.35
C TRP A 155 9.29 -17.07 -3.19
N SER A 156 9.74 -17.94 -2.27
CA SER A 156 9.02 -19.15 -1.92
C SER A 156 7.64 -18.83 -1.33
N ASN A 157 7.59 -17.93 -0.36
CA ASN A 157 6.35 -17.52 0.30
C ASN A 157 5.41 -16.76 -0.65
N PHE A 158 5.95 -15.90 -1.51
CA PHE A 158 5.16 -15.21 -2.51
C PHE A 158 4.52 -16.20 -3.51
N ARG A 159 5.28 -17.17 -4.04
CA ARG A 159 4.71 -18.24 -4.88
C ARG A 159 3.66 -19.06 -4.15
N PHE A 160 3.91 -19.37 -2.88
CA PHE A 160 2.99 -20.15 -2.06
C PHE A 160 1.65 -19.42 -1.91
N LEU A 161 1.67 -18.16 -1.47
CA LEU A 161 0.47 -17.34 -1.34
C LEU A 161 -0.26 -17.15 -2.68
N LEU A 162 0.49 -16.93 -3.76
CA LEU A 162 -0.12 -16.69 -5.07
C LEU A 162 -0.80 -17.94 -5.64
N ARG A 163 -0.22 -19.13 -5.42
CA ARG A 163 -0.87 -20.40 -5.79
C ARG A 163 -2.17 -20.62 -5.05
N GLU A 164 -2.16 -20.37 -3.74
CA GLU A 164 -3.36 -20.51 -2.92
C GLU A 164 -4.42 -19.46 -3.30
N ALA A 165 -4.02 -18.23 -3.63
CA ALA A 165 -4.92 -17.21 -4.16
C ALA A 165 -5.56 -17.60 -5.50
N ILE A 166 -4.84 -18.33 -6.37
CA ILE A 166 -5.40 -18.91 -7.61
C ILE A 166 -6.37 -20.03 -7.27
N GLU A 167 -6.01 -20.94 -6.36
CA GLU A 167 -6.83 -22.08 -5.94
C GLU A 167 -8.21 -21.65 -5.45
N ILE A 168 -8.28 -20.57 -4.66
CA ILE A 168 -9.54 -20.02 -4.15
C ILE A 168 -10.18 -18.95 -5.05
N GLY A 169 -9.66 -18.75 -6.27
CA GLY A 169 -10.24 -17.86 -7.27
C GLY A 169 -10.11 -16.36 -7.00
N LEU A 170 -9.21 -15.95 -6.10
CA LEU A 170 -8.93 -14.53 -5.85
C LEU A 170 -8.03 -13.90 -6.90
N TYR A 171 -7.11 -14.67 -7.49
CA TYR A 171 -6.21 -14.18 -8.53
C TYR A 171 -6.34 -15.00 -9.80
N ASN A 172 -6.50 -14.33 -10.94
CA ASN A 172 -6.42 -14.94 -12.25
C ASN A 172 -4.98 -14.91 -12.73
N HIS A 173 -4.38 -16.08 -12.97
CA HIS A 173 -3.00 -16.17 -13.41
C HIS A 173 -2.75 -15.38 -14.71
N VAL A 174 -1.72 -14.54 -14.70
CA VAL A 174 -1.23 -13.81 -15.88
C VAL A 174 0.27 -14.07 -16.01
N ASP A 175 0.70 -14.43 -17.22
CA ASP A 175 2.10 -14.41 -17.59
C ASP A 175 2.48 -12.99 -18.02
N PHE A 176 3.13 -12.25 -17.13
CA PHE A 176 3.56 -10.88 -17.38
C PHE A 176 4.75 -10.80 -18.35
N GLY A 177 5.45 -11.91 -18.62
CA GLY A 177 6.49 -11.97 -19.64
C GLY A 177 5.92 -11.84 -21.05
N THR A 178 4.74 -12.41 -21.28
CA THR A 178 4.02 -12.31 -22.56
C THR A 178 2.99 -11.18 -22.58
N LYS A 179 2.36 -10.88 -21.44
CA LYS A 179 1.38 -9.80 -21.28
C LYS A 179 1.77 -8.83 -20.16
N PRO A 180 2.75 -7.94 -20.39
CA PRO A 180 3.14 -6.95 -19.40
C PRO A 180 1.98 -6.06 -18.97
N SER A 181 1.96 -5.67 -17.71
CA SER A 181 0.89 -4.82 -17.15
C SER A 181 1.48 -3.59 -16.47
N ASP A 182 0.78 -2.47 -16.58
CA ASP A 182 1.21 -1.23 -15.96
C ASP A 182 0.78 -1.19 -14.50
N TYR A 183 1.66 -0.70 -13.64
CA TYR A 183 1.41 -0.57 -12.21
C TYR A 183 2.09 0.68 -11.66
N CYS A 184 1.31 1.69 -11.25
CA CYS A 184 1.83 2.89 -10.59
C CYS A 184 3.01 3.55 -11.34
N GLY A 185 2.97 3.54 -12.68
CA GLY A 185 4.02 4.11 -13.53
C GLY A 185 5.30 3.28 -13.70
N ILE A 186 5.29 2.03 -13.24
CA ILE A 186 6.23 0.99 -13.69
C ILE A 186 5.50 -0.06 -14.53
N LYS A 187 6.25 -0.93 -15.19
CA LYS A 187 5.71 -2.06 -15.95
C LYS A 187 6.12 -3.37 -15.28
N ILE A 188 5.14 -4.21 -14.96
CA ILE A 188 5.36 -5.58 -14.50
C ILE A 188 5.55 -6.46 -15.73
N THR A 189 6.73 -7.06 -15.87
CA THR A 189 7.15 -7.83 -17.05
C THR A 189 7.56 -9.27 -16.72
N SER A 190 7.36 -9.71 -15.48
CA SER A 190 7.72 -11.07 -15.06
C SER A 190 6.77 -11.59 -14.00
N SER A 191 6.36 -12.85 -14.15
CA SER A 191 5.55 -13.57 -13.17
C SER A 191 6.43 -14.42 -12.26
N VAL A 192 6.00 -14.58 -11.02
CA VAL A 192 6.67 -15.45 -10.04
C VAL A 192 6.32 -16.93 -10.22
N LEU A 193 5.22 -17.22 -10.92
CA LEU A 193 4.73 -18.56 -11.27
C LEU A 193 5.02 -18.90 -12.73
#